data_AF-A0A0L0EZI9-F1
#
_entry.id   AF-A0A0L0EZI9-F1
#
_cell.length_a   1.000
_cell.length_b   1.000
_cell.length_c   1.000
_cell.angle_alpha   90.00
_cell.angle_beta   90.00
_cell.angle_gamma   90.00
#
_symmetry.space_group_name_H-M   'P 1'
#
loop_
_entity.id
_entity.type
_entity.pdbx_description
1 polymer ?
#
loop_
_entity_poly.entity_id
_entity_poly.type
_entity_poly.pdbx_seq_one_letter_code
_entity_poly.pdbx_strand_id
1 'polypeptide(L)'
;FTKLDDAQAAGTRESNKCVLILTEGDSAKTLAVSGLSDVGRKYLGVFPLRSKLLNIQQASGSVVAANAEVQNLIKILGLKKR
;
A
#
# COMPACT_ATOMS: atom_id res chain seq x y z
N PHE A 1 -3.49 -9.07 -4.50
CA PHE A 1 -3.56 -8.09 -3.40
C PHE A 1 -5.03 -7.83 -3.12
N THR A 2 -5.66 -8.62 -2.25
CA THR A 2 -7.14 -8.63 -2.09
C THR A 2 -7.67 -7.50 -1.22
N LYS A 3 -6.80 -6.78 -0.52
CA LYS A 3 -7.17 -5.72 0.42
C LYS A 3 -6.84 -4.30 -0.04
N LEU A 4 -6.27 -4.11 -1.22
CA LEU A 4 -5.95 -2.79 -1.75
C LEU A 4 -7.23 -2.18 -2.34
N ASP A 5 -7.58 -0.97 -1.90
CA ASP A 5 -8.43 -0.06 -2.66
C ASP A 5 -7.50 0.89 -3.41
N ASP A 6 -7.29 0.65 -4.70
CA ASP A 6 -6.30 1.40 -5.46
C ASP A 6 -6.85 2.75 -5.95
N ALA A 7 -5.95 3.73 -6.10
CA ALA A 7 -6.33 4.99 -6.73
C ALA A 7 -6.56 4.77 -8.22
N GLN A 8 -7.61 5.36 -8.79
CA GLN A 8 -7.90 5.19 -10.22
C GLN A 8 -6.76 5.68 -11.15
N ALA A 9 -6.01 6.69 -10.71
CA ALA A 9 -4.87 7.22 -11.44
C ALA A 9 -3.54 6.49 -11.15
N ALA A 10 -3.51 5.51 -10.23
CA ALA A 10 -2.31 4.71 -9.97
C ALA A 10 -1.86 3.94 -11.23
N GLY A 11 -0.55 3.87 -11.45
CA GLY A 11 0.03 3.25 -12.65
C GLY A 11 -0.16 4.01 -13.97
N THR A 12 -0.88 5.13 -13.97
CA THR A 12 -1.08 5.98 -15.16
C THR A 12 -0.02 7.09 -15.26
N ARG A 13 -0.16 7.98 -16.25
CA ARG A 13 0.65 9.20 -16.39
C ARG A 13 0.48 10.18 -15.22
N GLU A 14 -0.63 10.10 -14.48
CA GLU A 14 -0.88 10.94 -13.31
C GLU A 14 -0.46 10.28 -11.98
N SER A 15 0.20 9.11 -12.02
CA SER A 15 0.58 8.35 -10.82
C SER A 15 1.45 9.12 -9.82
N ASN A 16 2.20 10.11 -10.28
CA ASN A 16 3.00 11.00 -9.42
C ASN A 16 2.15 11.91 -8.52
N LYS A 17 0.86 12.08 -8.83
CA LYS A 17 -0.10 12.81 -7.99
C LYS A 17 -0.79 11.90 -6.98
N CYS A 18 -0.63 10.59 -7.11
CA CYS A 18 -1.31 9.64 -6.24
C CYS A 18 -0.61 9.52 -4.88
N VAL A 19 -1.40 9.23 -3.86
CA VAL A 19 -0.93 8.92 -2.51
C VAL A 19 -1.50 7.58 -2.08
N LEU A 20 -0.64 6.73 -1.52
CA LEU A 20 -1.05 5.49 -0.88
C LEU A 20 -1.14 5.72 0.64
N ILE A 21 -2.34 5.55 1.18
CA ILE A 21 -2.62 5.58 2.61
C ILE A 21 -2.41 4.18 3.19
N LEU A 22 -1.51 4.07 4.17
CA LEU A 22 -1.28 2.84 4.92
C LEU A 22 -2.00 2.94 6.27
N THR A 23 -2.88 1.98 6.56
CA THR A 23 -3.66 1.96 7.80
C THR A 23 -3.27 0.78 8.68
N GLU A 24 -3.33 0.91 10.00
CA GLU A 24 -3.17 -0.24 10.89
C GLU A 24 -4.51 -0.99 11.00
N GLY A 25 -4.60 -2.16 10.35
CA GLY A 25 -5.79 -3.02 10.38
C GLY A 25 -6.92 -2.62 9.41
N ASP A 26 -7.87 -3.54 9.25
CA ASP A 26 -9.00 -3.40 8.31
C ASP A 26 -10.05 -2.39 8.79
N SER A 27 -10.16 -2.15 10.11
CA SER A 27 -11.07 -1.16 10.68
C SER A 27 -10.66 0.27 10.27
N ALA A 28 -9.37 0.59 10.42
CA ALA A 28 -8.83 1.89 10.03
C ALA A 28 -8.92 2.10 8.50
N LYS A 29 -8.74 1.03 7.72
CA LYS A 29 -8.95 1.06 6.27
C LYS A 29 -10.38 1.46 5.91
N THR A 30 -11.37 0.80 6.51
CA THR A 30 -12.80 1.08 6.26
C THR A 30 -13.12 2.54 6.59
N LEU A 31 -12.60 3.05 7.70
CA LEU A 31 -12.76 4.45 8.08
C LEU A 31 -12.14 5.39 7.04
N ALA A 32 -10.90 5.13 6.63
CA ALA A 32 -10.22 5.94 5.61
C ALA A 32 -11.01 5.95 4.29
N VAL A 33 -11.48 4.80 3.80
CA VAL A 33 -12.26 4.68 2.55
C VAL A 33 -13.59 5.43 2.65
N SER A 34 -14.26 5.38 3.80
CA SER A 34 -15.54 6.09 4.01
C SER A 34 -15.40 7.61 3.94
N GLY A 35 -14.21 8.14 4.24
CA GLY A 35 -13.91 9.57 4.18
C GLY A 35 -13.50 10.09 2.79
N LEU A 36 -13.31 9.22 1.79
CA LEU A 36 -12.86 9.63 0.46
C LEU A 36 -14.05 10.08 -0.41
N SER A 37 -13.99 11.32 -0.88
CA SER A 37 -14.84 11.79 -1.99
C SER A 37 -14.43 11.14 -3.31
N ASP A 38 -15.24 11.30 -4.37
CA ASP A 38 -14.92 10.77 -5.70
C ASP A 38 -13.58 11.33 -6.24
N VAL A 39 -13.31 12.62 -5.99
CA VAL A 39 -12.01 13.24 -6.30
C VAL A 39 -10.89 12.61 -5.49
N GLY A 40 -11.15 12.29 -4.21
CA GLY A 40 -10.22 11.55 -3.36
C GLY A 40 -9.87 10.19 -3.95
N ARG A 41 -10.87 9.39 -4.35
CA ARG A 41 -10.67 8.05 -4.95
C ARG A 41 -9.87 8.06 -6.25
N LYS A 42 -9.86 9.19 -6.97
CA LYS A 42 -9.03 9.33 -8.18
C LYS A 42 -7.53 9.22 -7.85
N TYR A 43 -7.09 9.84 -6.76
CA TYR A 43 -5.66 9.99 -6.43
C TYR A 43 -5.25 9.29 -5.12
N LEU A 44 -6.17 8.82 -4.29
CA LEU A 44 -5.89 8.21 -2.99
C LEU A 44 -6.23 6.72 -3.03
N GLY A 45 -5.20 5.90 -2.81
CA GLY A 45 -5.36 4.47 -2.57
C GLY A 45 -5.21 4.15 -1.08
N VAL A 46 -5.80 3.06 -0.61
CA VAL A 46 -5.76 2.64 0.81
C VAL A 46 -5.38 1.17 0.91
N PHE A 47 -4.36 0.86 1.74
CA PHE A 47 -3.91 -0.50 2.00
C PHE A 47 -3.72 -0.74 3.52
N PRO A 48 -4.36 -1.77 4.11
CA PRO A 48 -4.17 -2.09 5.51
C PRO A 48 -2.88 -2.89 5.74
N LEU A 49 -2.12 -2.46 6.73
CA LEU A 49 -1.02 -3.20 7.33
C LEU A 49 -1.53 -4.07 8.49
N ARG A 50 -0.85 -5.19 8.70
CA ARG A 50 -0.89 -5.95 9.94
C ARG A 50 0.03 -5.26 10.95
N SER A 51 -0.26 -5.44 12.24
CA SER A 51 0.32 -4.61 13.31
C SER A 51 1.84 -4.41 13.22
N LYS A 52 2.62 -5.50 13.17
CA LYS A 52 4.09 -5.45 13.18
C LYS A 52 4.69 -5.70 11.81
N LEU A 53 5.25 -4.63 11.23
CA LEU A 53 6.12 -4.73 10.06
C LEU A 53 7.44 -5.43 10.40
N LEU A 54 7.97 -6.14 9.41
CA LEU A 54 9.30 -6.74 9.47
C LEU A 54 10.36 -5.63 9.49
N ASN A 55 11.27 -5.68 10.48
CA ASN A 55 12.49 -4.87 10.43
C ASN A 55 13.46 -5.42 9.38
N ILE A 56 13.48 -4.81 8.20
CA ILE A 56 14.30 -5.27 7.08
C ILE A 56 15.81 -5.09 7.28
N GLN A 57 16.26 -4.20 8.17
CA GLN A 57 17.69 -3.96 8.40
C GLN A 57 18.40 -5.15 9.07
N GLN A 58 17.64 -5.95 9.82
CA GLN A 58 18.14 -7.11 10.58
C GLN A 58 17.73 -8.45 9.95
N ALA A 59 16.99 -8.43 8.84
CA ALA A 59 16.46 -9.61 8.20
C ALA A 59 17.32 -10.04 7.00
N SER A 60 17.48 -11.35 6.80
CA SER A 60 18.15 -11.87 5.61
C SER A 60 17.31 -11.62 4.35
N GLY A 61 17.96 -11.62 3.19
CA GLY A 61 17.29 -11.40 1.90
C GLY A 61 16.16 -12.41 1.64
N SER A 62 16.31 -13.66 2.08
CA SER A 62 15.27 -14.69 1.96
C SER A 62 14.06 -14.42 2.85
N VAL A 63 14.26 -13.92 4.08
CA VAL A 63 13.18 -13.53 4.99
C VAL A 63 12.38 -12.35 4.42
N VAL A 64 13.08 -11.34 3.87
CA VAL A 64 12.43 -10.19 3.22
C VAL A 64 11.66 -10.60 1.97
N ALA A 65 12.21 -11.54 1.18
CA ALA A 65 11.55 -12.07 -0.02
C ALA A 65 10.29 -12.89 0.33
N ALA A 66 10.31 -13.63 1.43
CA ALA A 66 9.18 -14.43 1.91
C ALA A 66 8.10 -13.60 2.63
N ASN A 67 8.41 -12.38 3.08
CA ASN A 67 7.45 -11.54 3.79
C ASN A 67 6.40 -10.96 2.82
N ALA A 68 5.18 -11.49 2.88
CA ALA A 68 4.09 -11.10 1.99
C ALA A 68 3.75 -9.60 2.07
N GLU A 69 3.87 -8.96 3.23
CA GLU A 69 3.51 -7.56 3.42
C GLU A 69 4.50 -6.63 2.73
N VAL A 70 5.80 -6.87 2.89
CA VAL A 70 6.86 -6.18 2.16
C VAL A 70 6.69 -6.40 0.65
N GLN A 71 6.41 -7.63 0.21
CA GLN A 71 6.18 -7.92 -1.21
C GLN A 71 4.93 -7.22 -1.77
N ASN A 72 3.87 -7.09 -0.97
CA ASN A 72 2.67 -6.35 -1.35
C ASN A 72 3.02 -4.87 -1.56
N LEU A 73 3.71 -4.24 -0.60
CA LEU A 73 4.10 -2.82 -0.69
C LEU A 73 5.00 -2.55 -1.89
N ILE A 74 6.01 -3.40 -2.14
CA ILE A 74 6.90 -3.27 -3.31
C ILE A 74 6.08 -3.28 -4.60
N LYS A 75 5.11 -4.19 -4.71
CA LYS A 75 4.29 -4.34 -5.91
C LYS A 75 3.29 -3.19 -6.09
N ILE A 76 2.64 -2.75 -5.01
CA ILE A 76 1.69 -1.61 -5.03
C ILE A 76 2.41 -0.33 -5.46
N LEU A 77 3.59 -0.07 -4.88
CA LEU A 77 4.36 1.14 -5.16
C LEU A 77 5.20 1.05 -6.45
N GLY A 78 5.20 -0.09 -7.14
CA GLY A 78 6.00 -0.30 -8.35
C GLY A 78 7.52 -0.19 -8.12
N LEU A 79 7.99 -0.48 -6.90
CA LEU A 79 9.39 -0.33 -6.53
C LEU A 79 10.24 -1.45 -7.15
N LYS A 80 11.46 -1.10 -7.56
CA LYS A 80 12.48 -2.04 -8.02
C LYS A 80 13.69 -1.93 -7.13
N LYS A 81 14.25 -3.08 -6.71
CA LYS A 81 15.58 -3.09 -6.10
C LYS A 81 16.59 -2.58 -7.15
N ARG A 82 17.40 -1.61 -6.75
CA ARG A 82 18.60 -1.23 -7.48
C ARG A 82 19.74 -2.18 -7.14
#